data_AF-A0A843C648-F1
#
_entry.id   AF-A0A843C648-F1
#
_cell.length_a   1.000
_cell.length_b   1.000
_cell.length_c   1.000
_cell.angle_alpha   90.00
_cell.angle_beta   90.00
_cell.angle_gamma   90.00
#
_symmetry.space_group_name_H-M   'P 1'
#
loop_
_entity.id
_entity.type
_entity.pdbx_description
1 polymer ?
#
loop_
_entity_poly.entity_id
_entity_poly.type
_entity_poly.pdbx_seq_one_letter_code
_entity_poly.pdbx_strand_id
1 'polypeptide(L)' 'MPNEKNEIEKLIDTMIFNGDELVKHLKTVLPDSLYEPVMAFHESNVANLKKVKAFLNK' A
#
# COMPACT_ATOMS: atom_id res chain seq x y z
N MET A 1 -13.72 19.92 7.66
CA MET A 1 -12.50 20.18 6.87
C MET A 1 -12.45 19.29 5.62
N PRO A 2 -13.15 19.64 4.52
CA PRO A 2 -13.14 18.83 3.29
C PRO A 2 -11.73 18.63 2.69
N ASN A 3 -10.84 19.61 2.87
CA ASN A 3 -9.45 19.55 2.36
C ASN A 3 -8.60 18.48 3.06
N GLU A 4 -8.70 18.33 4.38
CA GLU A 4 -7.90 17.33 5.13
C GLU A 4 -8.29 15.89 4.76
N LYS A 5 -9.60 15.62 4.54
CA LYS A 5 -10.08 14.31 4.08
C LYS A 5 -9.49 13.94 2.71
N ASN A 6 -9.36 14.92 1.81
CA ASN A 6 -8.76 14.73 0.49
C ASN A 6 -7.23 14.48 0.55
N GLU A 7 -6.53 15.14 1.47
CA GLU A 7 -5.09 14.95 1.66
C GLU A 7 -4.75 13.59 2.25
N ILE A 8 -5.53 13.09 3.21
CA ILE A 8 -5.32 11.74 3.78
C ILE A 8 -5.58 10.66 2.73
N GLU A 9 -6.60 10.83 1.87
CA GLU A 9 -6.85 9.91 0.76
C GLU A 9 -5.70 9.86 -0.24
N LYS A 10 -5.18 11.03 -0.63
CA LYS A 10 -4.00 11.13 -1.49
C LYS A 10 -2.77 10.50 -0.86
N LEU A 11 -2.58 10.67 0.45
CA LEU A 11 -1.51 10.02 1.19
C LEU A 11 -1.65 8.50 1.12
N ILE A 12 -2.85 7.96 1.35
CA ILE A 12 -3.11 6.52 1.27
C ILE A 12 -2.83 5.99 -0.14
N ASP A 13 -3.27 6.68 -1.19
CA ASP A 13 -3.00 6.28 -2.57
C ASP A 13 -1.49 6.31 -2.88
N THR A 14 -0.78 7.31 -2.38
CA THR A 14 0.68 7.43 -2.49
C THR A 14 1.38 6.28 -1.77
N MET A 15 0.93 5.90 -0.58
CA MET A 15 1.49 4.77 0.17
C MET A 15 1.32 3.45 -0.57
N ILE A 16 0.14 3.22 -1.18
CA ILE A 16 -0.11 2.01 -1.99
C ILE A 16 0.83 1.98 -3.20
N PHE A 17 0.88 3.08 -3.97
CA PHE A 17 1.73 3.18 -5.16
C PHE A 17 3.22 2.97 -4.83
N ASN A 18 3.72 3.62 -3.79
CA ASN A 18 5.12 3.47 -3.38
C ASN A 18 5.41 2.05 -2.88
N GLY A 19 4.45 1.41 -2.22
CA GLY A 19 4.55 0.00 -1.82
C GLY A 19 4.65 -0.94 -3.02
N ASP A 20 3.82 -0.72 -4.06
CA ASP A 20 3.85 -1.50 -5.30
C ASP A 20 5.24 -1.41 -5.98
N GLU A 21 5.79 -0.20 -6.12
CA GLU A 21 7.12 -0.01 -6.71
C GLU A 21 8.24 -0.58 -5.82
N LEU A 22 8.12 -0.49 -4.49
CA LEU A 22 9.06 -1.15 -3.58
C LEU A 22 9.06 -2.66 -3.78
N VAL A 23 7.89 -3.31 -3.80
CA VAL A 23 7.79 -4.77 -4.00
C VAL A 23 8.36 -5.19 -5.34
N LYS A 24 8.06 -4.43 -6.40
CA LYS A 24 8.62 -4.65 -7.73
C LYS A 24 10.15 -4.54 -7.73
N HIS A 25 10.72 -3.57 -7.01
CA HIS A 25 12.16 -3.48 -6.84
C HIS A 25 12.72 -4.65 -6.02
N LEU A 26 12.07 -5.02 -4.91
CA LEU A 26 12.50 -6.13 -4.06
C LEU A 26 12.54 -7.46 -4.83
N LYS A 27 11.61 -7.69 -5.76
CA LYS A 27 11.65 -8.84 -6.69
C LYS A 27 12.86 -8.86 -7.64
N THR A 28 13.65 -7.79 -7.72
CA THR A 28 14.88 -7.77 -8.53
C THR A 28 16.14 -8.04 -7.73
N VAL A 29 16.07 -7.92 -6.39
CA VAL A 29 17.24 -7.98 -5.50
C VAL A 29 17.15 -9.08 -4.45
N LEU A 30 15.93 -9.52 -4.10
CA LEU A 30 15.73 -10.59 -3.12
C LEU A 30 15.81 -11.97 -3.77
N PRO A 31 16.21 -13.01 -3.01
CA PRO A 31 16.05 -14.40 -3.41
C PRO A 31 14.58 -14.76 -3.64
N ASP A 32 14.32 -15.65 -4.61
CA ASP A 32 12.97 -16.14 -4.95
C ASP A 32 12.20 -16.69 -3.74
N SER A 33 12.90 -17.28 -2.78
CA SER A 33 12.31 -17.82 -1.55
C SER A 33 11.61 -16.78 -0.68
N LEU A 34 11.89 -15.49 -0.90
CA LEU A 34 11.27 -14.37 -0.18
C LEU A 34 10.14 -13.68 -0.97
N TYR A 35 9.90 -14.06 -2.23
CA TYR A 35 8.91 -13.37 -3.07
C TYR A 35 7.49 -13.54 -2.56
N GLU A 36 7.07 -14.76 -2.27
CA GLU A 36 5.72 -15.03 -1.74
C GLU A 36 5.46 -14.31 -0.40
N PRO A 37 6.33 -14.41 0.62
CA PRO A 37 6.15 -13.69 1.87
C PRO A 37 6.02 -12.16 1.70
N VAL A 38 6.86 -11.57 0.82
CA VAL A 38 6.83 -10.12 0.54
C VAL A 38 5.54 -9.72 -0.16
N MET A 39 5.08 -10.51 -1.13
CA MET A 39 3.80 -10.29 -1.80
C MET A 39 2.63 -10.36 -0.82
N ALA A 40 2.57 -11.40 0.00
CA ALA A 40 1.50 -11.58 0.99
C ALA A 40 1.46 -10.45 2.03
N PHE A 41 2.65 -10.00 2.50
CA PHE A 41 2.75 -8.86 3.39
C PHE A 41 2.23 -7.58 2.75
N HIS A 42 2.63 -7.31 1.51
CA HIS A 42 2.19 -6.12 0.78
C HIS A 42 0.70 -6.12 0.48
N GLU A 43 0.15 -7.26 0.03
CA GLU A 43 -1.28 -7.42 -0.22
C GLU A 43 -2.12 -7.17 1.05
N SER A 44 -1.66 -7.68 2.19
CA SER A 44 -2.28 -7.41 3.50
C SER A 44 -2.26 -5.92 3.85
N ASN A 45 -1.12 -5.25 3.63
CA ASN A 45 -0.99 -3.81 3.86
C ASN A 45 -1.94 -2.99 2.97
N VAL A 46 -1.97 -3.29 1.66
CA VAL A 46 -2.87 -2.62 0.71
C VAL A 46 -4.34 -2.83 1.10
N ALA A 47 -4.71 -4.05 1.52
CA ALA A 47 -6.06 -4.33 1.98
C ALA A 47 -6.43 -3.48 3.21
N ASN A 48 -5.52 -3.29 4.16
CA ASN A 48 -5.74 -2.47 5.34
C ASN A 48 -5.82 -0.98 5.00
N LEU A 49 -4.96 -0.47 4.13
CA LEU A 49 -5.02 0.91 3.64
C LEU A 49 -6.34 1.23 2.93
N LYS A 50 -6.85 0.29 2.11
CA LYS A 50 -8.17 0.42 1.47
C LYS A 50 -9.31 0.46 2.50
N LYS A 51 -9.23 -0.32 3.58
CA LYS A 51 -10.22 -0.27 4.69
C LYS A 51 -10.20 1.09 5.39
N VAL A 52 -9.00 1.65 5.66
CA VAL A 52 -8.87 2.99 6.25
C VAL A 52 -9.46 4.05 5.31
N LYS A 53 -9.13 4.00 4.01
CA LYS A 53 -9.71 4.91 3.01
C LYS A 53 -11.24 4.85 2.96
N ALA A 54 -11.80 3.64 3.04
CA ALA A 54 -13.25 3.44 3.08
C ALA A 54 -13.87 3.96 4.39
N PHE A 55 -13.19 3.81 5.52
CA PHE A 55 -13.64 4.37 6.80
C PHE A 55 -13.67 5.90 6.78
N LEU A 56 -12.63 6.53 6.24
CA LEU A 56 -12.56 7.99 6.12
C LEU A 56 -13.62 8.55 5.17
N ASN A 57 -14.06 7.77 4.18
CA ASN A 57 -15.08 8.14 3.22
C ASN A 57 -16.52 8.08 3.74
N LYS A 58 -16.75 7.39 4.86
CA LYS A 58 -18.03 7.44 5.58
C LYS A 58 -18.24 8.80 6.25
#